data_AF-A0A969KB46-F1
#
_entry.id   AF-A0A969KB46-F1
#
_cell.length_a   1.000
_cell.length_b   1.000
_cell.length_c   1.000
_cell.angle_alpha   90.00
_cell.angle_beta   90.00
_cell.angle_gamma   90.00
#
_symmetry.space_group_name_H-M   'P 1'
#
loop_
_entity.id
_entity.type
_entity.pdbx_description
1 polymer ?
#
loop_
_entity_poly.entity_id
_entity_poly.type
_entity_poly.pdbx_seq_one_letter_code
_entity_poly.pdbx_strand_id
1 'polypeptide(L)' 'MWSPDGQQLAFLSERDGNVDIYLMSANGTNQRNLTNHPAYDGSPAWSPDGSRLAFVSSRDGACTIEISISSIPMHQDSSD' A
#
# COMPACT_ATOMS: atom_id res chain seq x y z
N MET A 1 0.77 8.71 0.38
CA MET A 1 2.20 8.96 0.57
C MET A 1 2.98 8.52 -0.67
N TRP A 2 3.97 9.30 -1.07
CA TRP A 2 4.85 8.95 -2.20
C TRP A 2 5.89 7.91 -1.78
N SER A 3 6.25 7.01 -2.71
CA SER A 3 7.45 6.19 -2.60
C SER A 3 8.70 7.06 -2.59
N PRO A 4 9.83 6.60 -2.04
CA PRO A 4 11.05 7.41 -1.94
C PRO A 4 11.59 7.91 -3.29
N ASP A 5 11.36 7.15 -4.36
CA ASP A 5 11.73 7.48 -5.74
C ASP A 5 10.69 8.36 -6.46
N GLY A 6 9.55 8.64 -5.83
CA GLY A 6 8.45 9.43 -6.41
C GLY A 6 7.66 8.72 -7.52
N GLN A 7 7.91 7.43 -7.79
CA GLN A 7 7.26 6.72 -8.90
C GLN A 7 5.88 6.16 -8.55
N GLN A 8 5.61 5.92 -7.26
CA GLN A 8 4.37 5.33 -6.78
C GLN A 8 3.74 6.13 -5.65
N LEU A 9 2.43 6.07 -5.54
CA LEU A 9 1.67 6.60 -4.42
C LEU A 9 0.93 5.47 -3.71
N ALA A 10 1.16 5.35 -2.40
CA ALA A 10 0.30 4.58 -1.50
C ALA A 10 -0.81 5.47 -0.94
N PHE A 11 -2.08 5.06 -1.03
CA PHE A 11 -3.21 5.85 -0.55
C PHE A 11 -4.31 4.95 0.03
N LEU A 12 -5.12 5.51 0.93
CA LEU A 12 -6.24 4.78 1.52
C LEU A 12 -7.49 4.92 0.64
N SER A 13 -8.25 3.84 0.49
CA SER A 13 -9.55 3.88 -0.19
C SER A 13 -10.53 2.93 0.46
N GLU A 14 -11.81 3.34 0.49
CA GLU A 14 -12.93 2.55 1.02
C GLU A 14 -13.81 1.93 -0.08
N ARG A 15 -13.31 1.94 -1.33
CA ARG A 15 -14.11 1.58 -2.50
C ARG A 15 -14.56 0.11 -2.54
N ASP A 16 -13.89 -0.75 -1.77
CA ASP A 16 -14.19 -2.19 -1.67
C ASP A 16 -14.95 -2.57 -0.38
N GLY A 17 -15.45 -1.57 0.37
CA GLY A 17 -16.32 -1.78 1.55
C GLY A 17 -15.59 -1.79 2.90
N ASN A 18 -14.26 -1.71 2.91
CA ASN A 18 -13.40 -1.49 4.07
C ASN A 18 -12.24 -0.54 3.69
N VAL A 19 -11.56 0.03 4.67
CA VAL A 19 -10.36 0.84 4.41
C VAL A 19 -9.20 -0.09 4.05
N ASP A 20 -8.75 0.02 2.82
CA ASP A 20 -7.58 -0.69 2.28
C ASP A 20 -6.50 0.30 1.81
N ILE A 21 -5.28 -0.19 1.71
CA ILE A 21 -4.16 0.54 1.10
C ILE A 21 -4.08 0.15 -0.38
N TYR A 22 -4.10 1.17 -1.23
CA TYR A 22 -3.92 1.06 -2.67
C TYR A 22 -2.57 1.62 -3.09
N LEU A 23 -2.05 1.08 -4.18
CA LEU A 23 -0.90 1.63 -4.91
C LEU A 23 -1.34 2.15 -6.26
N MET A 24 -0.68 3.18 -6.75
CA MET A 24 -0.78 3.62 -8.13
C MET A 24 0.54 4.25 -8.61
N SER A 25 0.73 4.29 -9.93
CA SER A 25 1.80 5.05 -10.58
C SER A 25 1.67 6.55 -10.31
N ALA A 26 2.76 7.30 -10.42
CA ALA A 26 2.78 8.76 -10.25
C ALA A 26 1.84 9.52 -11.20
N ASN A 27 1.59 8.96 -12.38
CA ASN A 27 0.66 9.50 -13.37
C ASN A 27 -0.82 9.07 -13.13
N GLY A 28 -1.12 8.38 -12.03
CA GLY A 28 -2.46 7.94 -11.65
C GLY A 28 -2.92 6.62 -12.26
N THR A 29 -2.10 5.98 -13.09
CA THR A 29 -2.37 4.67 -13.70
C THR A 29 -2.03 3.50 -12.76
N ASN A 30 -2.32 2.27 -13.17
CA ASN A 30 -1.99 1.04 -12.45
C ASN A 30 -2.48 1.01 -10.99
N GLN A 31 -3.69 1.52 -10.75
CA GLN A 31 -4.29 1.45 -9.41
C GLN A 31 -4.55 -0.02 -9.03
N ARG A 32 -4.03 -0.46 -7.88
CA ARG A 32 -4.25 -1.82 -7.36
C ARG A 32 -4.43 -1.81 -5.85
N ASN A 33 -5.33 -2.66 -5.36
CA ASN A 33 -5.49 -2.92 -3.92
C ASN A 33 -4.29 -3.75 -3.44
N LEU A 34 -3.49 -3.21 -2.51
CA LEU A 34 -2.29 -3.86 -1.99
C LEU A 34 -2.61 -4.82 -0.84
N THR A 35 -3.61 -4.49 -0.02
CA THR A 35 -3.92 -5.20 1.22
C THR A 35 -5.05 -6.19 1.09
N ASN A 36 -6.08 -5.83 0.31
CA ASN A 36 -7.22 -6.65 -0.11
C ASN A 36 -7.71 -7.61 0.98
N HIS A 37 -8.15 -7.05 2.11
CA HIS A 37 -8.61 -7.83 3.25
C HIS A 37 -9.79 -7.13 3.94
N PRO A 38 -10.82 -7.84 4.44
CA PRO A 38 -11.98 -7.21 5.09
C PRO A 38 -11.69 -6.37 6.35
N ALA A 39 -10.44 -6.34 6.83
CA ALA A 39 -10.06 -5.64 8.04
C ALA A 39 -9.71 -4.18 7.69
N TYR A 40 -9.60 -3.33 8.71
CA TYR A 40 -8.98 -2.03 8.50
C TYR A 40 -7.47 -2.21 8.27
N ASP A 41 -6.97 -1.65 7.17
CA ASP A 41 -5.57 -1.53 6.84
C ASP A 41 -5.21 -0.05 6.55
N GLY A 42 -4.27 0.52 7.31
CA GLY A 42 -4.01 1.96 7.30
C GLY A 42 -2.61 2.38 7.71
N SER A 43 -2.39 3.69 7.80
CA SER A 43 -1.12 4.30 8.22
C SER A 43 0.13 3.74 7.51
N PRO A 44 0.18 3.75 6.16
CA PRO A 44 1.29 3.19 5.43
C PRO A 44 2.60 3.95 5.68
N ALA A 45 3.72 3.23 5.64
CA ALA A 45 5.08 3.76 5.68
C ALA A 45 6.00 2.98 4.74
N TRP A 46 6.60 3.66 3.77
CA TRP A 46 7.58 3.06 2.85
C TRP A 46 8.90 2.75 3.55
N SER A 47 9.52 1.63 3.18
CA SER A 47 10.93 1.40 3.47
C SER A 47 11.80 2.40 2.70
N PRO A 48 13.00 2.75 3.19
CA PRO A 48 13.88 3.74 2.53
C PRO A 48 14.26 3.38 1.09
N ASP A 49 14.34 2.08 0.78
CA ASP A 49 14.63 1.54 -0.55
C ASP A 49 13.38 1.41 -1.45
N GLY A 50 12.19 1.76 -0.95
CA GLY A 50 10.93 1.67 -1.70
C GLY A 50 10.46 0.24 -1.98
N SER A 51 11.13 -0.79 -1.48
CA SER A 51 10.80 -2.19 -1.78
C SER A 51 9.65 -2.75 -0.94
N ARG A 52 9.33 -2.09 0.17
CA ARG A 52 8.37 -2.57 1.17
C ARG A 52 7.50 -1.45 1.71
N LEU A 53 6.32 -1.84 2.20
CA LEU A 53 5.41 -0.95 2.90
C LEU A 53 5.00 -1.57 4.23
N ALA A 54 5.31 -0.88 5.33
CA ALA A 54 4.76 -1.18 6.65
C ALA A 54 3.37 -0.53 6.79
N PHE A 55 2.44 -1.18 7.46
CA PHE A 55 1.10 -0.65 7.70
C PHE A 55 0.48 -1.19 8.98
N VAL A 56 -0.48 -0.44 9.51
CA VAL A 56 -1.32 -0.83 10.65
C VAL A 56 -2.46 -1.70 10.15
N SER A 57 -2.65 -2.85 10.77
CA SER A 57 -3.73 -3.78 10.46
C SER A 57 -4.51 -4.20 11.71
N SER A 58 -5.81 -4.47 11.55
CA SER A 58 -6.73 -4.93 12.61
C SER A 58 -7.19 -6.39 12.46
N ARG A 59 -6.43 -7.18 11.70
CA ARG A 59 -6.79 -8.55 11.29
C ARG A 59 -6.97 -9.50 12.48
N ASP A 60 -6.20 -9.32 13.55
CA ASP A 60 -6.16 -10.24 14.70
C ASP A 60 -7.14 -9.88 15.84
N GLY A 61 -8.14 -9.01 15.56
CA GLY A 61 -9.27 -8.74 16.45
C GLY A 61 -9.43 -7.27 16.85
N ALA A 62 -10.64 -6.91 17.29
CA ALA A 62 -11.19 -5.54 17.34
C ALA A 62 -10.38 -4.44 18.06
N CYS A 63 -9.30 -4.76 18.75
CA CYS A 63 -8.42 -3.79 19.42
C CYS A 63 -6.91 -4.02 19.19
N THR A 64 -6.51 -5.05 18.44
CA THR A 64 -5.08 -5.30 18.17
C THR A 64 -4.71 -4.60 16.88
N ILE A 65 -3.72 -3.71 16.96
CA ILE A 65 -3.06 -3.11 15.80
C ILE A 65 -1.72 -3.81 15.62
N GLU A 66 -1.53 -4.45 14.47
CA GLU A 66 -0.27 -5.08 14.11
C GLU A 66 0.43 -4.31 12.99
N ILE A 67 1.78 -4.38 12.98
CA ILE A 67 2.59 -3.84 11.88
C ILE A 67 2.78 -4.96 10.86
N SER A 68 2.10 -4.84 9.73
CA SER A 68 2.26 -5.75 8.59
C SER A 68 3.17 -5.15 7.54
N ILE A 69 3.90 -6.00 6.79
CA ILE A 69 4.83 -5.58 5.74
C ILE A 69 4.41 -6.24 4.42
N SER A 70 4.21 -5.43 3.38
CA SER A 70 3.98 -5.90 2.01
C SER A 70 5.19 -5.63 1.13
N SER A 71 5.58 -6.62 0.32
CA SER A 71 6.62 -6.48 -0.71
C SER A 71 6.01 -5.83 -1.95
N ILE A 72 6.70 -4.84 -2.50
CA ILE A 72 6.22 -4.08 -3.64
C ILE A 72 7.08 -4.44 -4.85
N PRO A 73 6.51 -5.07 -5.88
CA PRO A 73 7.23 -5.33 -7.11
C PRO A 73 7.71 -4.00 -7.70
N MET A 74 9.02 -3.91 -7.97
CA MET A 74 9.60 -2.81 -8.73
C MET A 74 8.90 -2.74 -10.09
N HIS A 75 8.61 -1.52 -10.55
CA HIS A 75 8.18 -1.31 -11.92
C HIS A 75 9.28 -1.84 -12.86
N GLN A 76 8.93 -2.75 -13.76
CA GLN A 76 9.77 -2.99 -14.92
C GLN A 76 9.65 -1.75 -15.80
N ASP A 77 10.74 -0.99 -15.93
CA ASP A 77 10.83 0.01 -16.99
C ASP A 77 10.76 -0.73 -18.32
N SER A 78 9.63 -0.59 -19.02
CA SER A 78 9.57 -0.86 -20.45
C SER A 78 10.47 0.17 -21.11
N SER A 79 11.66 -0.27 -21.53
CA SER A 79 12.49 0.49 -22.46
C SER A 79 11.83 0.37 -23.84
N ASP A 80 11.17 1.42 -24.30
CA ASP A 80 10.85 1.67 -25.71
C ASP A 80 11.04 3.16 -26.02
#